data_AF-A0A9D3SRF6-F1
#
_entry.id   AF-A0A9D3SRF6-F1
#
_cell.length_a   1.000
_cell.length_b   1.000
_cell.length_c   1.000
_cell.angle_alpha   90.00
_cell.angle_beta   90.00
_cell.angle_gamma   90.00
#
_symmetry.space_group_name_H-M   'P 1'
#
loop_
_entity.id
_entity.type
_entity.pdbx_description
1 polymer ?
#
loop_
_entity_poly.entity_id
_entity_poly.type
_entity_poly.pdbx_seq_one_letter_code
_entity_poly.pdbx_strand_id
1 'polypeptide(L)'
;MVTGFLGCLGALKEQRCLLMTFFVILLLLFLTEAALVLMMGLFHKELDQKAKEDLIEGMRDYDVNPGLKKSWDSMQRIFKCCGVSNHTDWYNRTAEGPHPESCCRDHTPPCHRWEEPCYEKAKAWVLENISWVLGFGVCLGIVQILALAFSMLMYCQILRVEKYMD
;
A
#
# COMPACT_ATOMS: atom_id res chain seq x y z
N MET A 1 2.61 11.22 9.40
CA MET A 1 2.68 12.01 10.65
C MET A 1 3.84 13.01 10.63
N VAL A 2 5.08 12.58 10.33
CA VAL A 2 6.27 13.46 10.31
C VAL A 2 6.15 14.60 9.28
N THR A 3 5.74 14.31 8.04
CA THR A 3 5.58 15.32 6.98
C THR A 3 4.58 16.41 7.35
N GLY A 4 3.45 16.04 7.96
CA GLY A 4 2.45 16.99 8.44
C GLY A 4 2.98 17.91 9.55
N PHE A 5 3.79 17.37 10.47
CA PHE A 5 4.42 18.16 11.52
C PHE A 5 5.45 19.15 10.96
N LEU A 6 6.33 18.70 10.05
CA LEU A 6 7.33 19.56 9.40
C LEU A 6 6.68 20.67 8.57
N GLY A 7 5.65 20.33 7.80
CA GLY A 7 4.90 21.32 7.01
C GLY A 7 4.19 22.34 7.90
N CYS A 8 3.49 21.88 8.94
CA CYS A 8 2.75 22.76 9.85
C CYS A 8 3.68 23.67 10.67
N LEU A 9 4.72 23.12 11.32
CA LEU A 9 5.66 23.93 12.09
C LEU A 9 6.54 24.81 11.20
N GLY A 10 6.96 24.31 10.02
CA GLY A 10 7.72 25.09 9.05
C GLY A 10 6.94 26.32 8.59
N ALA A 11 5.63 26.21 8.40
CA ALA A 11 4.74 27.33 8.11
C ALA A 11 4.53 28.25 9.31
N LEU A 12 4.14 27.72 10.47
CA LEU A 12 3.82 28.52 11.65
C LEU A 12 5.02 29.28 12.24
N LYS A 13 6.22 28.70 12.16
CA LYS A 13 7.45 29.29 12.70
C LYS A 13 8.29 30.00 11.63
N GLU A 14 7.82 30.00 10.37
CA GLU A 14 8.53 30.53 9.21
C GLU A 14 10.00 30.03 9.13
N GLN A 15 10.23 28.77 9.54
CA GLN A 15 11.56 28.19 9.62
C GLN A 15 11.96 27.55 8.30
N ARG A 16 12.92 28.19 7.61
CA ARG A 16 13.44 27.75 6.31
C ARG A 16 13.89 26.30 6.26
N CYS A 17 14.66 25.86 7.26
CA CYS A 17 15.20 24.51 7.30
C CYS A 17 14.07 23.46 7.37
N LEU A 18 13.06 23.70 8.22
CA LEU A 18 11.90 22.81 8.32
C LEU A 18 11.10 22.79 7.01
N LEU A 19 10.94 23.95 6.37
CA LEU A 19 10.21 24.02 5.11
C LEU A 19 10.95 23.33 3.95
N MET A 20 12.27 23.47 3.87
CA MET A 20 13.08 22.77 2.85
C MET A 20 13.12 21.27 3.09
N THR A 21 13.22 20.81 4.34
CA THR A 21 13.13 19.37 4.64
C THR A 21 11.77 18.80 4.26
N PHE A 22 10.68 19.52 4.54
CA PHE A 22 9.35 19.15 4.07
C PHE A 22 9.28 19.05 2.54
N PHE A 23 9.79 20.05 1.82
CA PHE A 23 9.85 20.04 0.35
C PHE A 23 10.62 18.82 -0.20
N VAL A 24 11.82 18.56 0.32
CA VAL A 24 12.66 17.44 -0.13
C VAL A 24 11.98 16.11 0.11
N ILE A 25 11.34 15.91 1.27
CA ILE A 25 10.60 14.68 1.56
C ILE A 25 9.43 14.51 0.58
N LEU A 26 8.65 15.57 0.34
CA LEU A 26 7.55 15.51 -0.63
C LEU A 26 8.04 15.25 -2.06
N LEU A 27 9.19 15.80 -2.45
CA LEU A 27 9.76 15.56 -3.77
C LEU A 27 10.19 14.10 -3.93
N LEU A 28 10.83 13.51 -2.93
CA LEU A 28 11.20 12.10 -2.93
C LEU A 28 9.98 11.17 -2.98
N LEU A 29 8.91 11.51 -2.27
CA LEU A 29 7.64 10.79 -2.36
C LEU A 29 7.07 10.85 -3.79
N PHE A 30 7.08 12.03 -4.43
CA PHE A 30 6.56 12.19 -5.79
C PHE A 30 7.37 11.38 -6.81
N LEU A 31 8.69 11.38 -6.68
CA LEU A 31 9.58 10.57 -7.53
C LEU A 31 9.35 9.07 -7.31
N THR A 32 9.08 8.65 -6.06
CA THR A 32 8.78 7.26 -5.74
C THR A 32 7.43 6.83 -6.35
N GLU A 33 6.39 7.66 -6.25
CA GLU A 33 5.10 7.40 -6.89
C GLU A 33 5.24 7.29 -8.41
N ALA A 34 5.97 8.22 -9.05
CA ALA A 34 6.24 8.16 -10.48
C ALA A 34 7.00 6.87 -10.87
N ALA A 35 8.01 6.48 -10.08
CA ALA A 35 8.75 5.24 -10.28
C ALA A 35 7.84 4.00 -10.14
N LEU A 36 6.95 3.96 -9.14
CA LEU A 36 6.00 2.86 -8.95
C LEU A 36 5.02 2.74 -10.13
N VAL A 37 4.49 3.87 -10.62
CA VAL A 37 3.60 3.87 -11.80
C VAL A 37 4.34 3.36 -13.04
N LEU A 38 5.58 3.80 -13.25
CA LEU A 38 6.41 3.33 -14.36
C LEU A 38 6.73 1.83 -14.24
N MET A 39 7.12 1.37 -13.05
CA MET A 39 7.42 -0.04 -12.80
C MET A 39 6.19 -0.92 -13.02
N MET A 40 5.03 -0.50 -12.52
CA MET A 40 3.77 -1.21 -12.74
C MET A 40 3.39 -1.23 -14.23
N GLY A 41 3.63 -0.15 -14.98
CA GLY A 41 3.36 -0.11 -16.42
C GLY A 41 4.28 -1.02 -17.24
N LEU A 42 5.59 -1.00 -16.97
CA LEU A 42 6.60 -1.71 -17.75
C LEU A 42 6.78 -3.18 -17.35
N PHE A 43 6.72 -3.48 -16.05
CA PHE A 43 7.07 -4.79 -15.48
C PHE A 43 5.88 -5.48 -14.79
N HIS A 44 4.65 -5.23 -15.27
CA HIS A 44 3.44 -5.79 -14.64
C HIS A 44 3.48 -7.32 -14.48
N LYS A 45 4.05 -8.06 -15.44
CA LYS A 45 4.08 -9.53 -15.39
C LYS A 45 5.05 -10.05 -14.33
N GLU A 46 6.23 -9.47 -14.27
CA GLU A 46 7.26 -9.80 -13.29
C GLU A 46 6.79 -9.44 -11.88
N LEU A 47 6.14 -8.28 -11.73
CA LEU A 47 5.55 -7.86 -10.45
C LEU A 47 4.41 -8.77 -10.01
N ASP A 48 3.54 -9.20 -10.93
CA ASP A 48 2.45 -10.13 -10.62
C ASP A 48 3.00 -11.46 -10.10
N GLN A 49 4.00 -12.02 -10.79
CA GLN A 49 4.63 -13.26 -10.39
C GLN A 49 5.36 -13.12 -9.05
N LYS A 50 6.14 -12.04 -8.89
CA LYS A 50 6.87 -11.79 -7.65
C LYS A 50 5.94 -11.60 -6.45
N ALA A 51 4.82 -10.90 -6.64
CA ALA A 51 3.82 -10.73 -5.60
C ALA A 51 3.19 -12.06 -5.17
N LYS A 52 2.90 -12.97 -6.11
CA LYS A 52 2.41 -14.32 -5.79
C LYS A 52 3.45 -15.10 -4.97
N GLU A 53 4.71 -15.07 -5.39
CA GLU A 53 5.81 -15.75 -4.69
C GLU A 53 6.00 -15.24 -3.25
N ASP A 54 6.03 -13.91 -3.08
CA ASP A 54 6.22 -13.29 -1.76
C ASP A 54 5.02 -13.57 -0.83
N LEU A 55 3.79 -13.61 -1.37
CA LEU A 55 2.60 -14.02 -0.60
C LEU A 55 2.67 -15.49 -0.18
N ILE A 56 3.07 -16.39 -1.09
CA ILE A 56 3.24 -17.83 -0.79
C ILE A 56 4.32 -18.03 0.28
N GLU A 57 5.40 -17.26 0.22
CA GLU A 57 6.46 -17.30 1.23
C GLU A 57 5.94 -16.83 2.59
N GLY A 58 5.19 -15.72 2.62
CA GLY A 58 4.57 -15.21 3.84
C GLY A 58 3.59 -16.20 4.50
N MET A 59 2.98 -17.12 3.76
CA MET A 59 2.11 -18.15 4.35
C MET A 59 2.85 -19.07 5.34
N ARG A 60 4.19 -19.16 5.32
CA ARG A 60 4.96 -20.00 6.28
C ARG A 60 4.85 -19.51 7.72
N ASP A 61 4.71 -18.20 7.89
CA ASP A 61 4.63 -17.57 9.21
C ASP A 61 3.18 -17.46 9.71
N TYR A 62 2.22 -18.06 8.99
CA TYR A 62 0.79 -17.99 9.29
C TYR A 62 0.48 -18.41 10.73
N ASP A 63 1.01 -19.55 11.20
CA ASP A 63 0.73 -20.03 12.56
C ASP A 63 1.60 -19.37 13.64
N VAL A 64 2.73 -18.77 13.24
CA VAL A 64 3.68 -18.14 14.17
C VAL A 64 3.27 -16.71 14.50
N ASN A 65 2.77 -15.97 13.50
CA ASN A 65 2.46 -14.56 13.63
C ASN A 65 0.94 -14.34 13.73
N PRO A 66 0.39 -13.98 14.90
CA PRO A 66 -1.05 -13.81 15.08
C PRO A 66 -1.65 -12.67 14.25
N GLY A 67 -0.86 -11.63 13.96
CA GLY A 67 -1.27 -10.53 13.08
C GLY A 67 -1.39 -10.99 11.62
N LEU A 68 -0.45 -11.83 11.17
CA LEU A 68 -0.48 -12.43 9.84
C LEU A 68 -1.62 -13.44 9.70
N LYS A 69 -1.83 -14.30 10.70
CA LYS A 69 -2.99 -15.22 10.80
C LYS A 69 -4.29 -14.47 10.57
N LYS A 70 -4.53 -13.43 11.37
CA LYS A 70 -5.74 -12.60 11.28
C LYS A 70 -5.91 -11.93 9.91
N SER A 71 -4.81 -11.52 9.28
CA SER A 71 -4.84 -10.85 7.98
C SER A 71 -5.23 -11.82 6.87
N TRP A 72 -4.62 -13.02 6.87
CA TRP A 72 -4.99 -14.11 5.96
C TRP A 72 -6.44 -14.55 6.15
N ASP A 73 -6.87 -14.76 7.40
CA ASP A 73 -8.24 -15.14 7.72
C ASP A 73 -9.26 -14.13 7.22
N SER A 74 -8.96 -12.85 7.41
CA SER A 74 -9.82 -11.75 6.97
C SER A 74 -9.88 -11.70 5.44
N MET A 75 -8.74 -11.80 4.75
CA MET A 75 -8.68 -11.80 3.29
C MET A 75 -9.53 -12.92 2.70
N GLN A 76 -9.37 -14.14 3.20
CA GLN A 76 -10.10 -15.31 2.70
C GLN A 76 -11.61 -15.19 2.92
N ARG A 77 -12.04 -14.66 4.06
CA ARG A 77 -13.46 -14.44 4.36
C ARG A 77 -14.07 -13.30 3.54
N ILE A 78 -13.35 -12.19 3.37
CA ILE A 78 -13.82 -11.02 2.61
C ILE A 78 -13.95 -11.36 1.12
N PHE A 79 -12.91 -11.96 0.55
CA PHE A 79 -12.86 -12.26 -0.88
C PHE A 79 -13.46 -13.63 -1.25
N LYS A 80 -13.86 -14.43 -0.25
CA LYS A 80 -14.42 -15.78 -0.44
C LYS A 80 -13.52 -16.62 -1.35
N CYS A 81 -12.28 -16.78 -0.90
CA CYS A 81 -11.19 -17.37 -1.67
C CYS A 81 -10.32 -18.24 -0.77
N CYS A 82 -9.45 -19.07 -1.35
CA CYS A 82 -8.48 -19.83 -0.58
C CYS A 82 -7.13 -20.00 -1.30
N GLY A 83 -6.06 -19.71 -0.56
CA GLY A 83 -4.69 -19.76 -1.08
C GLY A 83 -4.36 -18.58 -1.99
N VAL A 84 -3.10 -18.48 -2.42
CA VAL A 84 -2.64 -17.35 -3.25
C VAL A 84 -3.09 -17.55 -4.68
N SER A 85 -2.62 -18.63 -5.30
CA SER A 85 -2.92 -19.04 -6.67
C SER A 85 -3.76 -20.31 -6.71
N ASN A 86 -3.70 -21.13 -5.66
CA ASN A 86 -4.52 -22.32 -5.52
C ASN A 86 -4.74 -22.69 -4.05
N HIS A 87 -5.82 -23.39 -3.73
CA HIS A 87 -6.10 -23.89 -2.39
C HIS A 87 -5.02 -24.85 -1.86
N THR A 88 -4.29 -25.51 -2.77
CA THR A 88 -3.16 -26.39 -2.45
C THR A 88 -1.95 -25.64 -1.89
N ASP A 89 -1.89 -24.32 -2.01
CA ASP A 89 -0.79 -23.49 -1.48
C ASP A 89 -0.65 -23.61 0.04
N TRP A 90 -1.73 -24.01 0.72
CA TRP A 90 -1.77 -24.28 2.16
C TRP A 90 -1.18 -25.63 2.58
N TYR A 91 -0.98 -26.56 1.64
CA TYR A 91 -0.46 -27.88 1.98
C TYR A 91 0.92 -27.77 2.62
N ASN A 92 1.08 -28.39 3.79
CA ASN A 92 2.29 -28.33 4.62
C ASN A 92 2.71 -26.93 5.11
N ARG A 93 1.80 -25.94 5.09
CA ARG A 93 2.06 -24.58 5.62
C ARG A 93 1.31 -24.25 6.90
N THR A 94 0.40 -25.14 7.32
CA THR A 94 -0.36 -25.00 8.56
C THR A 94 -0.11 -26.19 9.49
N ALA A 95 0.01 -25.91 10.79
CA ALA A 95 0.20 -26.90 11.86
C ALA A 95 -1.11 -27.62 12.22
N GLU A 96 -2.26 -26.93 12.04
CA GLU A 96 -3.58 -27.39 12.48
C GLU A 96 -4.33 -28.24 11.43
N GLY A 97 -3.78 -28.43 10.22
CA GLY A 97 -4.41 -29.19 9.14
C GLY A 97 -3.92 -28.81 7.75
N PRO A 98 -4.57 -29.28 6.67
CA PRO A 98 -4.18 -28.96 5.30
C PRO A 98 -4.58 -27.54 4.84
N HIS A 99 -5.28 -26.77 5.68
CA HIS A 99 -5.69 -25.38 5.44
C HIS A 99 -6.28 -24.72 6.69
N PRO A 100 -6.38 -23.38 6.70
CA PRO A 100 -7.10 -22.66 7.76
C PRO A 100 -8.63 -22.77 7.63
N GLU A 101 -9.35 -22.60 8.75
CA GLU A 101 -10.82 -22.60 8.78
C GLU A 101 -11.44 -21.47 7.97
N SER A 102 -10.73 -20.35 7.82
CA SER A 102 -11.17 -19.20 7.02
C SER A 102 -11.32 -19.49 5.53
N CYS A 103 -10.72 -20.58 5.04
CA CYS A 103 -10.96 -21.10 3.69
C CYS A 103 -12.29 -21.85 3.54
N CYS A 104 -12.98 -22.19 4.63
CA CYS A 104 -14.26 -22.90 4.59
C CYS A 104 -15.41 -21.94 4.30
N ARG A 105 -16.27 -22.32 3.36
CA ARG A 105 -17.51 -21.62 3.04
C ARG A 105 -18.54 -21.77 4.15
N ASP A 106 -18.62 -22.97 4.71
CA ASP A 106 -19.55 -23.34 5.77
C ASP A 106 -18.78 -23.93 6.96
N HIS A 107 -19.24 -23.68 8.18
CA HIS A 107 -18.67 -24.23 9.42
C HIS A 107 -19.11 -25.67 9.71
N THR A 108 -19.70 -26.35 8.74
CA THR A 108 -20.19 -27.73 8.88
C THR A 108 -19.14 -28.72 8.37
N PRO A 109 -18.83 -29.80 9.11
CA PRO A 109 -18.03 -30.90 8.58
C PRO A 109 -18.84 -31.73 7.57
N PRO A 110 -18.26 -32.14 6.42
CA PRO A 110 -16.91 -31.79 5.94
C PRO A 110 -16.84 -30.34 5.41
N CYS A 111 -15.71 -29.67 5.65
CA CYS A 111 -15.51 -28.30 5.17
C CYS A 111 -15.54 -28.24 3.64
N HIS A 112 -16.53 -27.52 3.10
CA HIS A 112 -16.55 -27.11 1.71
C HIS A 112 -15.72 -25.84 1.55
N ARG A 113 -14.58 -25.97 0.88
CA ARG A 113 -13.62 -24.87 0.72
C ARG A 113 -14.00 -23.97 -0.45
N TRP A 114 -13.60 -22.70 -0.41
CA TRP A 114 -13.54 -21.86 -1.61
C TRP A 114 -12.53 -22.42 -2.61
N GLU A 115 -12.93 -22.48 -3.89
CA GLU A 115 -12.07 -22.94 -4.98
C GLU A 115 -11.26 -21.79 -5.59
N GLU A 116 -11.74 -20.55 -5.45
CA GLU A 116 -11.13 -19.42 -6.12
C GLU A 116 -9.86 -18.92 -5.42
N PRO A 117 -8.82 -18.56 -6.19
CA PRO A 117 -7.58 -18.05 -5.64
C PRO A 117 -7.71 -16.59 -5.16
N CYS A 118 -7.13 -16.28 -4.01
CA CYS A 118 -7.26 -14.96 -3.40
C CYS A 118 -6.56 -13.86 -4.20
N TYR A 119 -5.43 -14.18 -4.84
CA TYR A 119 -4.71 -13.19 -5.63
C TYR A 119 -5.55 -12.70 -6.82
N GLU A 120 -6.18 -13.61 -7.57
CA GLU A 120 -7.01 -13.24 -8.71
C GLU A 120 -8.31 -12.55 -8.27
N LYS A 121 -8.93 -12.98 -7.16
CA LYS A 121 -10.10 -12.27 -6.60
C LYS A 121 -9.75 -10.84 -6.19
N ALA A 122 -8.61 -10.64 -5.52
CA ALA A 122 -8.13 -9.32 -5.13
C ALA A 122 -7.82 -8.46 -6.36
N LYS A 123 -7.12 -9.03 -7.36
CA LYS A 123 -6.82 -8.35 -8.62
C LYS A 123 -8.09 -7.97 -9.38
N ALA A 124 -9.05 -8.89 -9.50
CA ALA A 124 -10.34 -8.63 -10.13
C ALA A 124 -11.09 -7.50 -9.43
N TRP A 125 -11.13 -7.52 -8.08
CA TRP A 125 -11.74 -6.43 -7.32
C TRP A 125 -11.08 -5.07 -7.59
N VAL A 126 -9.74 -5.02 -7.71
CA VAL A 126 -9.02 -3.79 -8.08
C VAL A 126 -9.40 -3.33 -9.49
N LEU A 127 -9.46 -4.26 -10.45
CA LEU A 127 -9.82 -3.94 -11.84
C LEU A 127 -11.27 -3.46 -11.98
N GLU A 128 -12.20 -4.07 -11.25
CA GLU A 128 -13.61 -3.66 -11.19
C GLU A 128 -13.77 -2.26 -10.58
N ASN A 129 -12.91 -1.91 -9.61
CA ASN A 129 -12.95 -0.62 -8.92
C ASN A 129 -11.88 0.37 -9.42
N ILE A 130 -11.26 0.11 -10.58
CA ILE A 130 -10.07 0.83 -11.03
C ILE A 130 -10.31 2.34 -11.19
N SER A 131 -11.52 2.74 -11.58
CA SER A 131 -11.90 4.15 -11.72
C SER A 131 -11.76 4.92 -10.40
N TRP A 132 -12.19 4.33 -9.29
CA TRP A 132 -12.05 4.92 -7.96
C TRP A 132 -10.59 4.96 -7.51
N VAL A 133 -9.86 3.87 -7.76
CA VAL A 133 -8.43 3.76 -7.43
C VAL A 133 -7.62 4.84 -8.16
N LEU A 134 -7.83 4.97 -9.47
CA LEU A 134 -7.17 5.98 -10.29
C LEU A 134 -7.57 7.39 -9.86
N GLY A 135 -8.86 7.62 -9.57
CA GLY A 135 -9.35 8.91 -9.08
C GLY A 135 -8.68 9.34 -7.77
N PHE A 136 -8.54 8.43 -6.82
CA PHE A 136 -7.84 8.69 -5.56
C PHE A 136 -6.35 8.98 -5.79
N GLY A 137 -5.67 8.20 -6.65
CA GLY A 137 -4.27 8.42 -7.00
C GLY A 137 -4.02 9.78 -7.64
N VAL A 138 -4.87 10.20 -8.59
CA VAL A 138 -4.77 11.53 -9.23
C VAL A 138 -4.99 12.64 -8.20
N CYS A 139 -5.97 12.48 -7.31
CA CYS A 139 -6.24 13.45 -6.24
C CYS A 139 -5.02 13.63 -5.32
N LEU A 140 -4.38 12.52 -4.89
CA LEU A 140 -3.16 12.57 -4.10
C LEU A 140 -2.03 13.29 -4.84
N GLY A 141 -1.81 12.98 -6.11
CA GLY A 141 -0.80 13.64 -6.93
C GLY A 141 -1.01 15.15 -7.05
N ILE A 142 -2.26 15.61 -7.24
CA ILE A 142 -2.59 17.04 -7.28
C ILE A 142 -2.28 17.72 -5.95
N VAL A 143 -2.72 17.13 -4.83
CA VAL A 143 -2.47 17.68 -3.49
C VAL A 143 -0.98 17.80 -3.22
N GLN A 144 -0.19 16.81 -3.64
CA GLN A 144 1.25 16.81 -3.45
C GLN A 144 1.96 17.87 -4.30
N ILE A 145 1.55 18.05 -5.56
CA ILE A 145 2.10 19.12 -6.42
C ILE A 145 1.77 20.50 -5.84
N LEU A 146 0.55 20.70 -5.36
CA LEU A 146 0.16 21.94 -4.68
C LEU A 146 0.99 22.17 -3.41
N ALA A 147 1.22 21.14 -2.60
CA ALA A 147 2.05 21.24 -1.40
C ALA A 147 3.51 21.61 -1.71
N LEU A 148 4.09 21.02 -2.77
CA LEU A 148 5.43 21.38 -3.26
C LEU A 148 5.49 22.84 -3.73
N ALA A 149 4.49 23.28 -4.51
CA ALA A 149 4.40 24.66 -4.98
C ALA A 149 4.29 25.65 -3.83
N PHE A 150 3.37 25.44 -2.89
CA PHE A 150 3.19 26.31 -1.73
C PHE A 150 4.42 26.33 -0.81
N SER A 151 5.05 25.18 -0.60
CA SER A 151 6.29 25.10 0.17
C SER A 151 7.39 25.96 -0.44
N MET A 152 7.60 25.89 -1.76
CA MET A 152 8.60 26.73 -2.44
C MET A 152 8.24 28.20 -2.48
N LEU A 153 6.96 28.54 -2.67
CA LEU A 153 6.50 29.93 -2.64
C LEU A 153 6.76 30.57 -1.28
N MET A 154 6.38 29.89 -0.20
CA MET A 154 6.59 30.37 1.16
C MET A 154 8.09 30.45 1.50
N TYR A 155 8.90 29.48 1.07
CA TYR A 155 10.36 29.53 1.23
C TYR A 155 10.97 30.77 0.54
N CYS A 156 10.57 31.03 -0.71
CA CYS A 156 11.01 32.20 -1.46
C CYS A 156 10.59 33.52 -0.81
N GLN A 157 9.38 33.58 -0.23
CA GLN A 157 8.90 34.76 0.50
C GLN A 157 9.74 35.03 1.73
N ILE A 158 9.99 34.00 2.56
CA ILE A 158 10.82 34.14 3.77
C ILE A 158 12.24 34.55 3.38
N LEU A 159 12.82 34.01 2.29
CA LEU A 159 14.12 34.44 1.76
C LEU A 159 14.16 35.92 1.36
N ARG A 160 13.10 36.42 0.71
CA ARG A 160 13.03 37.83 0.35
C ARG A 160 12.99 38.72 1.59
N VAL A 161 12.20 38.37 2.60
CA VAL A 161 12.03 39.18 3.81
C VAL A 161 13.35 39.33 4.57
N GLU A 162 14.13 38.27 4.75
CA GLU A 162 15.43 38.37 5.45
C GLU A 162 16.43 39.21 4.67
N LYS A 163 16.46 39.08 3.33
CA LYS A 163 17.31 39.93 2.49
C LYS A 163 16.97 41.43 2.57
N TYR A 164 15.75 41.81 2.96
CA TYR A 164 15.39 43.21 3.20
C TYR A 164 15.78 43.71 4.59
N MET A 165 16.05 42.79 5.53
CA MET A 165 16.38 43.11 6.92
C MET A 165 17.90 43.15 7.19
N ASP A 166 18.71 42.56 6.30
CA ASP A 166 20.18 42.62 6.27
C ASP A 166 20.70 43.77 5.39
#